data_AF-A9UTL7-F1
#
_entry.id   AF-A9UTL7-F1
#
_cell.length_a   1.000
_cell.length_b   1.000
_cell.length_c   1.000
_cell.angle_alpha   90.00
_cell.angle_beta   90.00
_cell.angle_gamma   90.00
#
_symmetry.space_group_name_H-M   'P 1'
#
loop_
_entity.id
_entity.type
_entity.pdbx_description
1 polymer ?
#
loop_
_entity_poly.entity_id
_entity_poly.type
_entity_poly.pdbx_seq_one_letter_code
_entity_poly.pdbx_strand_id
1 'polypeptide(L)'
;FLLFQFLLIVLDRVIYITRSLTYKLYYHVVMAILIHALVFFWIPSATYRSFGSNAILITLYILKIIYFFLSANQIKSGYPDTVQRNALLQNVTFVGWLIFVIYKAIPFLYELRMLLDWSCIPTTLDLNHWHKMEDIAGQLYLNQYQLKTVRRQGRALGAPQPRSKKFLAGGLLFVLLLIVVWFPLLLISLVNQSAVSNLPTSVDISLEINDYEPIFVMDATTLQQSISSTSYGHLLN
;
A
#
# COMPACT_ATOMS: atom_id res chain seq x y z
N PHE A 1 -15.26 -0.51 10.09
CA PHE A 1 -15.61 -1.54 9.09
C PHE A 1 -14.40 -2.33 8.61
N LEU A 2 -13.32 -1.69 8.14
CA LEU A 2 -12.13 -2.42 7.63
C LEU A 2 -11.46 -3.31 8.68
N LEU A 3 -11.27 -2.83 9.91
CA LEU A 3 -10.72 -3.64 11.00
C LEU A 3 -11.60 -4.87 11.30
N PHE A 4 -12.92 -4.67 11.35
CA PHE A 4 -13.87 -5.77 11.51
C PHE A 4 -13.74 -6.78 10.36
N GLN A 5 -13.70 -6.31 9.11
CA GLN A 5 -13.50 -7.15 7.94
C GLN A 5 -12.16 -7.92 7.98
N PHE A 6 -11.10 -7.31 8.48
CA PHE A 6 -9.80 -7.96 8.67
C PHE A 6 -9.89 -9.09 9.70
N LEU A 7 -10.49 -8.85 10.87
CA LEU A 7 -10.71 -9.89 11.89
C LEU A 7 -11.51 -11.07 11.35
N LEU A 8 -12.53 -10.80 10.54
CA LEU A 8 -13.33 -11.85 9.90
C LEU A 8 -12.53 -12.70 8.90
N ILE A 9 -11.60 -12.09 8.16
CA ILE A 9 -10.70 -12.83 7.26
C ILE A 9 -9.76 -13.74 8.06
N VAL A 10 -9.21 -13.22 9.16
CA VAL A 10 -8.34 -14.01 10.07
C VAL A 10 -9.13 -15.17 10.67
N LEU A 11 -10.33 -14.94 11.19
CA LEU A 11 -11.17 -15.97 11.80
C LEU A 11 -11.58 -17.05 10.78
N ASP A 12 -11.99 -16.64 9.57
CA ASP A 12 -12.31 -17.60 8.50
C ASP A 12 -11.12 -18.51 8.17
N ARG A 13 -9.91 -17.94 8.17
CA ARG A 13 -8.67 -18.68 7.96
C ARG A 13 -8.36 -19.62 9.12
N VAL A 14 -8.59 -19.23 10.38
CA VAL A 14 -8.44 -20.12 11.54
C VAL A 14 -9.37 -21.32 11.41
N ILE A 15 -10.65 -21.11 11.10
CA ILE A 15 -11.63 -22.20 10.89
C ILE A 15 -11.20 -23.12 9.75
N TYR A 16 -10.65 -22.55 8.67
CA TYR A 16 -10.13 -23.32 7.56
C TYR A 16 -8.97 -24.24 8.00
N ILE A 17 -8.06 -23.75 8.86
CA ILE A 17 -6.91 -24.52 9.35
C ILE A 17 -7.35 -25.64 10.31
N THR A 18 -8.34 -25.39 11.16
CA THR A 18 -8.87 -26.39 12.12
C THR A 18 -9.70 -27.49 11.45
N ARG A 19 -10.01 -27.36 10.15
CA ARG A 19 -10.73 -28.34 9.31
C ARG A 19 -12.10 -28.77 9.85
N SER A 20 -12.67 -27.97 10.73
CA SER A 20 -13.93 -28.27 11.41
C SER A 20 -15.12 -27.75 10.59
N LEU A 21 -15.83 -28.67 9.92
CA LEU A 21 -16.99 -28.33 9.10
C LEU A 21 -18.13 -27.72 9.93
N THR A 22 -18.31 -28.18 11.17
CA THR A 22 -19.33 -27.68 12.11
C THR A 22 -19.13 -26.20 12.43
N TYR A 23 -17.90 -25.81 12.82
CA TYR A 23 -17.58 -24.40 13.08
C TYR A 23 -17.67 -23.55 11.82
N LYS A 24 -17.31 -24.08 10.64
CA LYS A 24 -17.48 -23.38 9.35
C LYS A 24 -18.95 -23.13 9.03
N LEU A 25 -19.83 -24.09 9.28
CA LEU A 25 -21.27 -23.93 9.07
C LEU A 25 -21.85 -22.88 10.01
N TYR A 26 -21.55 -22.95 11.31
CA TYR A 26 -22.00 -21.95 12.27
C TYR A 26 -21.52 -20.54 11.89
N TYR A 27 -20.23 -20.41 11.57
CA TYR A 27 -19.67 -19.15 11.09
C TYR A 27 -20.36 -18.65 9.82
N HIS A 28 -20.61 -19.51 8.84
CA HIS A 28 -21.29 -19.13 7.59
C HIS A 28 -22.69 -18.57 7.85
N VAL A 29 -23.50 -19.24 8.68
CA VAL A 29 -24.87 -18.82 9.00
C VAL A 29 -24.87 -17.49 9.77
N VAL A 30 -24.07 -17.38 10.84
CA VAL A 30 -23.98 -16.15 11.63
C VAL A 30 -23.51 -14.98 10.78
N MET A 31 -22.51 -15.20 9.93
CA MET A 31 -21.96 -14.16 9.06
C MET A 31 -22.93 -13.72 7.98
N ALA A 32 -23.70 -14.65 7.40
CA ALA A 32 -24.74 -14.30 6.44
C ALA A 32 -25.77 -13.38 7.11
N ILE A 33 -26.30 -13.75 8.26
CA ILE A 33 -27.27 -12.93 9.00
C ILE A 33 -26.67 -11.57 9.35
N LEU A 34 -25.45 -11.54 9.88
CA LEU A 34 -24.78 -10.31 10.30
C LEU A 34 -24.54 -9.34 9.14
N ILE A 35 -24.08 -9.82 7.97
CA ILE A 35 -23.86 -8.95 6.80
C ILE A 35 -25.18 -8.41 6.27
N HIS A 36 -26.24 -9.21 6.17
CA HIS A 36 -27.55 -8.73 5.73
C HIS A 36 -28.11 -7.70 6.73
N ALA A 37 -28.01 -7.98 8.03
CA ALA A 37 -28.44 -7.05 9.08
C ALA A 37 -27.66 -5.72 9.00
N LEU A 38 -26.35 -5.78 8.83
CA LEU A 38 -25.49 -4.61 8.78
C LEU A 38 -25.75 -3.76 7.53
N VAL A 39 -25.92 -4.38 6.37
CA VAL A 39 -26.11 -3.67 5.09
C VAL A 39 -27.51 -3.09 4.95
N PHE A 40 -28.56 -3.80 5.38
CA PHE A 40 -29.94 -3.34 5.20
C PHE A 40 -30.50 -2.53 6.37
N PHE A 41 -30.04 -2.75 7.60
CA PHE A 41 -30.57 -2.04 8.78
C PHE A 41 -29.57 -1.04 9.35
N TRP A 42 -28.34 -1.47 9.68
CA TRP A 42 -27.38 -0.61 10.37
C TRP A 42 -26.85 0.54 9.51
N ILE A 43 -26.35 0.25 8.30
CA ILE A 43 -25.76 1.28 7.43
C ILE A 43 -26.80 2.36 7.03
N PRO A 44 -28.02 2.00 6.58
CA PRO A 44 -29.04 2.99 6.24
C PRO A 44 -29.48 3.80 7.46
N SER A 45 -29.56 3.18 8.65
CA SER A 45 -29.89 3.89 9.89
C SER A 45 -28.80 4.87 10.32
N ALA A 46 -27.52 4.50 10.17
CA ALA A 46 -26.40 5.36 10.56
C ALA A 46 -26.11 6.49 9.55
N THR A 47 -26.35 6.24 8.25
CA THR A 47 -25.94 7.16 7.17
C THR A 47 -27.11 7.99 6.63
N TYR A 48 -28.35 7.65 6.99
CA TYR A 48 -29.60 8.26 6.47
C TYR A 48 -29.70 8.29 4.94
N ARG A 49 -28.98 7.38 4.26
CA ARG A 49 -29.01 7.23 2.80
C ARG A 49 -29.51 5.85 2.43
N SER A 50 -30.33 5.77 1.39
CA SER A 50 -30.82 4.50 0.87
C SER A 50 -29.68 3.66 0.30
N PHE A 51 -29.79 2.33 0.42
CA PHE A 51 -28.81 1.38 -0.11
C PHE A 51 -28.52 1.59 -1.61
N GLY A 52 -29.57 1.90 -2.38
CA GLY A 52 -29.49 2.11 -3.83
C GLY A 52 -28.69 3.34 -4.26
N SER A 53 -28.44 4.30 -3.37
CA SER A 53 -27.70 5.53 -3.71
C SER A 53 -26.17 5.32 -3.72
N ASN A 54 -25.66 4.26 -3.08
CA ASN A 54 -24.22 4.07 -2.88
C ASN A 54 -23.70 2.91 -3.74
N ALA A 55 -23.23 3.22 -4.96
CA ALA A 55 -22.70 2.22 -5.90
C ALA A 55 -21.58 1.35 -5.28
N ILE A 56 -20.70 1.95 -4.48
CA ILE A 56 -19.60 1.25 -3.79
C ILE A 56 -20.14 0.17 -2.83
N LEU A 57 -21.20 0.48 -2.08
CA LEU A 57 -21.80 -0.45 -1.13
C LEU A 57 -22.46 -1.63 -1.86
N ILE A 58 -23.13 -1.37 -2.99
CA ILE A 58 -23.72 -2.40 -3.85
C ILE A 58 -22.61 -3.33 -4.37
N THR A 59 -21.51 -2.79 -4.89
CA THR A 59 -20.39 -3.61 -5.39
C THR A 59 -19.78 -4.47 -4.29
N LEU A 60 -19.55 -3.92 -3.09
CA LEU A 60 -19.02 -4.68 -1.95
C LEU A 60 -19.99 -5.78 -1.49
N TYR A 61 -21.29 -5.52 -1.52
CA TYR A 61 -22.31 -6.51 -1.18
C TYR A 61 -22.34 -7.65 -2.20
N ILE A 62 -22.30 -7.36 -3.51
CA ILE A 62 -22.22 -8.39 -4.55
C ILE A 62 -20.97 -9.26 -4.36
N LEU A 63 -19.82 -8.66 -4.08
CA LEU A 63 -18.58 -9.39 -3.79
C LEU A 63 -18.74 -10.31 -2.56
N LYS A 64 -19.47 -9.87 -1.54
CA LYS A 64 -19.80 -10.68 -0.36
C LYS A 64 -20.75 -11.83 -0.65
N ILE A 65 -21.73 -11.65 -1.53
CA ILE A 65 -22.60 -12.74 -1.97
C ILE A 65 -21.81 -13.80 -2.74
N ILE A 66 -20.89 -13.40 -3.63
CA ILE A 66 -19.98 -14.33 -4.31
C ILE A 66 -19.14 -15.10 -3.30
N TYR A 67 -18.59 -14.42 -2.28
CA TYR A 67 -17.87 -15.07 -1.19
C TYR A 67 -18.73 -16.12 -0.46
N PHE A 68 -19.98 -15.79 -0.11
CA PHE A 68 -20.87 -16.74 0.55
C PHE A 68 -21.20 -17.94 -0.35
N PHE A 69 -21.42 -17.72 -1.64
CA PHE A 69 -21.63 -18.80 -2.61
C PHE A 69 -20.43 -19.76 -2.66
N LEU A 70 -19.20 -19.23 -2.74
CA LEU A 70 -17.99 -20.04 -2.72
C LEU A 70 -17.81 -20.76 -1.37
N SER A 71 -18.11 -20.10 -0.25
CA SER A 71 -18.07 -20.71 1.08
C SER A 71 -19.09 -21.84 1.23
N ALA A 72 -20.30 -21.70 0.68
CA ALA A 72 -21.33 -22.74 0.71
C ALA A 72 -20.90 -23.95 -0.14
N ASN A 73 -20.31 -23.71 -1.32
CA ASN A 73 -19.73 -24.77 -2.14
C ASN A 73 -18.60 -25.50 -1.42
N GLN A 74 -17.75 -24.78 -0.68
CA GLN A 74 -16.71 -25.39 0.14
C GLN A 74 -17.30 -26.29 1.24
N ILE A 75 -18.34 -25.83 1.94
CA ILE A 75 -19.02 -26.63 2.98
C ILE A 75 -19.65 -27.88 2.36
N LYS A 76 -20.26 -27.76 1.18
CA LYS A 76 -20.86 -28.88 0.44
C LYS A 76 -19.82 -29.92 0.00
N SER A 77 -18.68 -29.47 -0.51
CA SER A 77 -17.60 -30.35 -0.99
C SER A 77 -16.74 -30.93 0.15
N GLY A 78 -16.79 -30.35 1.35
CA GLY A 78 -15.97 -30.77 2.48
C GLY A 78 -14.49 -30.36 2.37
N TYR A 79 -13.72 -30.71 3.39
CA TYR A 79 -12.27 -30.51 3.41
C TYR A 79 -11.54 -31.79 2.96
N PRO A 80 -10.50 -31.69 2.11
CA PRO A 80 -9.70 -32.86 1.73
C PRO A 80 -8.87 -33.36 2.92
N ASP A 81 -8.65 -34.69 2.98
CA ASP A 81 -7.90 -35.34 4.06
C ASP A 81 -6.45 -34.83 4.16
N THR A 82 -5.85 -34.51 3.02
CA THR A 82 -4.50 -33.95 2.93
C THR A 82 -4.57 -32.47 2.53
N VAL A 83 -4.53 -31.56 3.50
CA VAL A 83 -4.38 -30.12 3.20
C VAL A 83 -2.95 -29.88 2.75
N GLN A 84 -2.77 -29.72 1.45
CA GLN A 84 -1.49 -29.38 0.87
C GLN A 84 -1.14 -27.94 1.30
N ARG A 85 -0.05 -27.80 2.06
CA ARG A 85 0.34 -26.56 2.75
C ARG A 85 0.36 -25.33 1.85
N ASN A 86 0.73 -25.48 0.57
CA ASN A 86 0.73 -24.40 -0.41
C ASN A 86 0.31 -24.88 -1.81
N ALA A 87 -0.94 -24.59 -2.19
CA ALA A 87 -1.44 -24.82 -3.55
C ALA A 87 -0.61 -24.09 -4.62
N LEU A 88 -0.10 -22.89 -4.29
CA LEU A 88 0.74 -22.08 -5.19
C LEU A 88 2.09 -22.74 -5.54
N LEU A 89 2.62 -23.58 -4.64
CA LEU A 89 3.93 -24.21 -4.82
C LEU A 89 3.85 -25.53 -5.61
N GLN A 90 2.65 -26.01 -5.98
CA GLN A 90 2.48 -27.31 -6.63
C GLN A 90 2.96 -27.33 -8.08
N ASN A 91 2.53 -26.33 -8.85
CA ASN A 91 2.76 -26.29 -10.29
C ASN A 91 3.69 -25.13 -10.64
N VAL A 92 4.86 -25.48 -11.17
CA VAL A 92 5.85 -24.50 -11.63
C VAL A 92 5.46 -24.01 -13.03
N THR A 93 4.52 -23.06 -13.08
CA THR A 93 4.06 -22.37 -14.28
C THR A 93 4.45 -20.90 -14.23
N PHE A 94 4.43 -20.20 -15.38
CA PHE A 94 4.68 -18.75 -15.40
C PHE A 94 3.63 -18.00 -14.57
N VAL A 95 2.35 -18.38 -14.70
CA VAL A 95 1.25 -17.78 -13.93
C VAL A 95 1.41 -18.04 -12.44
N GLY A 96 1.75 -19.26 -12.04
CA GLY A 96 2.02 -19.60 -10.63
C GLY A 96 3.18 -18.78 -10.06
N TRP A 97 4.28 -18.66 -10.82
CA TRP A 97 5.42 -17.84 -10.43
C TRP A 97 5.04 -16.36 -10.27
N LEU A 98 4.28 -15.81 -11.23
CA LEU A 98 3.82 -14.42 -11.18
C LEU A 98 2.93 -14.17 -9.96
N ILE A 99 1.94 -15.04 -9.72
CA ILE A 99 1.07 -14.94 -8.54
C ILE A 99 1.89 -15.04 -7.25
N PHE A 100 2.88 -15.93 -7.19
CA PHE A 100 3.74 -16.08 -6.02
C PHE A 100 4.61 -14.83 -5.76
N VAL A 101 5.18 -14.23 -6.82
CA VAL A 101 5.95 -12.98 -6.70
C VAL A 101 5.06 -11.82 -6.24
N ILE A 102 3.86 -11.67 -6.80
CA ILE A 102 2.90 -10.64 -6.38
C ILE A 102 2.48 -10.89 -4.93
N TYR A 103 2.18 -12.14 -4.57
CA TYR A 103 1.79 -12.51 -3.22
C TYR A 103 2.84 -12.16 -2.16
N LYS A 104 4.14 -12.38 -2.46
CA LYS A 104 5.27 -11.98 -1.62
C LYS A 104 5.55 -10.46 -1.62
N ALA A 105 5.18 -9.75 -2.68
CA ALA A 105 5.37 -8.31 -2.79
C ALA A 105 4.35 -7.51 -1.97
N ILE A 106 3.19 -8.08 -1.66
CA ILE A 106 2.19 -7.44 -0.81
C ILE A 106 2.73 -7.39 0.62
N PRO A 107 2.86 -6.19 1.23
CA PRO A 107 3.44 -6.05 2.56
C PRO A 107 2.58 -6.77 3.61
N PHE A 108 3.23 -7.46 4.54
CA PHE A 108 2.64 -8.17 5.69
C PHE A 108 1.71 -9.35 5.37
N LEU A 109 1.22 -9.51 4.14
CA LEU A 109 0.26 -10.56 3.80
C LEU A 109 0.85 -11.96 3.97
N TYR A 110 2.10 -12.13 3.51
CA TYR A 110 2.80 -13.40 3.64
C TYR A 110 3.16 -13.71 5.09
N GLU A 111 3.66 -12.69 5.81
CA GLU A 111 4.12 -12.79 7.19
C GLU A 111 2.94 -13.10 8.12
N LEU A 112 1.83 -12.36 8.01
CA LEU A 112 0.63 -12.60 8.81
C LEU A 112 0.06 -13.99 8.59
N ARG A 113 0.04 -14.47 7.34
CA ARG A 113 -0.39 -15.84 7.04
C ARG A 113 0.53 -16.85 7.71
N MET A 114 1.85 -16.67 7.60
CA MET A 114 2.84 -17.58 8.18
C MET A 114 2.71 -17.66 9.71
N LEU A 115 2.52 -16.51 10.38
CA LEU A 115 2.28 -16.42 11.82
C LEU A 115 0.98 -17.10 12.23
N LEU A 116 -0.10 -16.86 11.48
CA LEU A 116 -1.40 -17.47 11.75
C LEU A 116 -1.35 -18.99 11.57
N ASP A 117 -0.77 -19.46 10.46
CA ASP A 117 -0.61 -20.89 10.17
C ASP A 117 0.25 -21.55 11.28
N TRP A 118 1.34 -20.91 11.74
CA TRP A 118 2.15 -21.42 12.88
C TRP A 118 1.35 -21.48 14.19
N SER A 119 0.53 -20.47 14.49
CA SER A 119 -0.24 -20.41 15.73
C SER A 119 -1.36 -21.45 15.83
N CYS A 120 -1.93 -21.86 14.69
CA CYS A 120 -3.09 -22.74 14.65
C CYS A 120 -2.75 -24.20 14.31
N ILE A 121 -1.62 -24.45 13.65
CA ILE A 121 -1.20 -25.81 13.28
C ILE A 121 -0.40 -26.41 14.44
N PRO A 122 -0.73 -27.62 14.92
CA PRO A 122 0.09 -28.30 15.90
C PRO A 122 1.46 -28.61 15.28
N THR A 123 2.51 -27.95 15.76
CA THR A 123 3.89 -28.15 15.31
C THR A 123 4.85 -28.16 16.50
N THR A 124 5.95 -28.89 16.35
CA THR A 124 7.05 -28.93 17.33
C THR A 124 8.11 -27.86 17.06
N LEU A 125 7.98 -27.10 15.97
CA LEU A 125 8.97 -26.10 15.56
C LEU A 125 8.69 -24.75 16.22
N ASP A 126 9.74 -24.14 16.76
CA ASP A 126 9.68 -22.73 17.17
C ASP A 126 9.34 -21.83 15.98
N LEU A 127 8.82 -20.64 16.27
CA LEU A 127 8.44 -19.67 15.25
C LEU A 127 9.58 -19.35 14.27
N ASN A 128 10.80 -19.18 14.78
CA ASN A 128 11.97 -18.89 13.93
C ASN A 128 12.31 -20.06 13.00
N HIS A 129 12.20 -21.29 13.50
CA HIS A 129 12.44 -22.50 12.71
C HIS A 129 11.34 -22.71 11.66
N TRP A 130 10.09 -22.42 12.01
CA TRP A 130 8.96 -22.42 11.08
C TRP A 130 9.12 -21.38 9.97
N HIS A 131 9.49 -20.14 10.33
CA HIS A 131 9.75 -19.08 9.36
C HIS A 131 10.87 -19.46 8.39
N LYS A 132 11.99 -20.02 8.89
CA LYS A 132 13.09 -20.52 8.06
C LYS A 132 12.61 -21.60 7.08
N MET A 133 11.81 -22.56 7.55
CA MET A 133 11.26 -23.61 6.69
C MET A 133 10.41 -23.04 5.56
N GLU A 134 9.53 -22.08 5.87
CA GLU A 134 8.64 -21.47 4.86
C GLU A 134 9.43 -20.61 3.85
N ASP A 135 10.47 -19.90 4.31
CA ASP A 135 11.35 -19.14 3.41
C ASP A 135 12.13 -20.08 2.48
N ILE A 136 12.74 -21.15 3.00
CA ILE A 136 13.44 -22.16 2.18
C ILE A 136 12.49 -22.77 1.15
N ALA A 137 11.25 -23.11 1.54
CA ALA A 137 10.25 -23.63 0.60
C ALA A 137 9.91 -22.63 -0.51
N GLY A 138 9.80 -21.34 -0.17
CA GLY A 138 9.59 -20.26 -1.14
C GLY A 138 10.77 -20.10 -2.10
N GLN A 139 12.00 -20.08 -1.58
CA GLN A 139 13.22 -19.98 -2.40
C GLN A 139 13.38 -21.19 -3.32
N LEU A 140 13.09 -22.39 -2.83
CA LEU A 140 13.14 -23.61 -3.64
C LEU A 140 12.20 -23.53 -4.84
N TYR A 141 10.98 -23.01 -4.66
CA TYR A 141 10.03 -22.83 -5.75
C TYR A 141 10.49 -21.80 -6.79
N LEU A 142 11.01 -20.65 -6.34
CA LEU A 142 11.58 -19.64 -7.23
C LEU A 142 12.72 -20.21 -8.05
N ASN A 143 13.62 -20.97 -7.41
CA ASN A 143 14.76 -21.62 -8.07
C ASN A 143 14.29 -22.68 -9.08
N GLN A 144 13.28 -23.50 -8.73
CA GLN A 144 12.69 -24.45 -9.66
C GLN A 144 12.13 -23.77 -10.91
N TYR A 145 11.45 -22.63 -10.76
CA TYR A 145 10.95 -21.85 -11.88
C TYR A 145 12.08 -21.27 -12.74
N GLN A 146 13.14 -20.73 -12.12
CA GLN A 146 14.32 -20.24 -12.83
C GLN A 146 15.00 -21.35 -13.61
N LEU A 147 15.21 -22.53 -13.02
CA LEU A 147 15.80 -23.69 -13.70
C LEU A 147 14.95 -24.13 -14.90
N LYS A 148 13.63 -24.18 -14.75
CA LYS A 148 12.70 -24.48 -15.85
C LYS A 148 12.81 -23.44 -16.98
N THR A 149 12.99 -22.18 -16.63
CA THR A 149 13.16 -21.08 -17.59
C THR A 149 14.48 -21.17 -18.33
N VAL A 150 15.59 -21.45 -17.64
CA VAL A 150 16.91 -21.65 -18.25
C VAL A 150 16.89 -22.87 -19.19
N ARG A 151 16.26 -23.97 -18.76
CA ARG A 151 16.11 -25.18 -19.58
C ARG A 151 15.30 -24.90 -20.85
N ARG A 152 14.20 -24.14 -20.75
CA ARG A 152 13.39 -23.72 -21.91
C ARG A 152 14.16 -22.80 -22.88
N GLN A 153 15.09 -22.00 -22.35
CA GLN A 153 15.94 -21.14 -23.19
C GLN A 153 17.05 -21.91 -23.91
N GLY A 154 17.28 -23.19 -23.57
CA GLY A 154 18.26 -24.05 -24.27
C GLY A 154 19.69 -23.53 -24.23
N ARG A 155 20.04 -22.69 -23.26
CA ARG A 155 21.34 -22.01 -23.25
C ARG A 155 22.46 -22.94 -22.78
N ALA A 156 23.58 -22.96 -23.51
CA ALA A 156 24.79 -23.65 -23.08
C ALA A 156 25.30 -23.14 -21.72
N LEU A 157 25.80 -24.07 -20.90
CA LEU A 157 26.43 -23.75 -19.62
C LEU A 157 27.67 -22.89 -19.88
N GLY A 158 27.83 -21.82 -19.10
CA GLY A 158 28.95 -20.86 -19.26
C GLY A 158 28.78 -19.82 -20.39
N ALA A 159 27.71 -19.90 -21.20
CA ALA A 159 27.48 -18.91 -22.24
C ALA A 159 27.24 -17.49 -21.68
N PRO A 160 27.78 -16.44 -22.33
CA PRO A 160 27.60 -15.07 -21.87
C PRO A 160 26.11 -14.67 -21.84
N GLN A 161 25.73 -13.87 -20.84
CA GLN A 161 24.38 -13.29 -20.77
C GLN A 161 24.17 -12.31 -21.94
N PRO A 162 23.00 -12.33 -22.62
CA PRO A 162 22.73 -11.44 -23.73
C PRO A 162 22.76 -9.98 -23.29
N ARG A 163 23.37 -9.12 -24.12
CA ARG A 163 23.54 -7.69 -23.83
C ARG A 163 22.21 -7.00 -23.54
N SER A 164 21.14 -7.37 -24.25
CA SER A 164 19.79 -6.82 -24.05
C SER A 164 19.26 -7.07 -22.63
N LYS A 165 19.39 -8.29 -22.08
CA LYS A 165 18.95 -8.57 -20.70
C LYS A 165 19.78 -7.81 -19.67
N LYS A 166 21.09 -7.69 -19.89
CA LYS A 166 21.98 -6.91 -19.01
C LYS A 166 21.58 -5.43 -19.01
N PHE A 167 21.41 -4.85 -20.19
CA PHE A 167 21.06 -3.45 -20.34
C PHE A 167 19.66 -3.16 -19.81
N LEU A 168 18.68 -4.04 -20.07
CA LEU A 168 17.33 -3.86 -19.57
C LEU A 168 17.26 -3.99 -18.05
N ALA A 169 17.79 -5.06 -17.47
CA ALA A 169 17.70 -5.28 -16.02
C ALA A 169 18.56 -4.27 -15.23
N GLY A 170 19.82 -4.08 -15.66
CA GLY A 170 20.74 -3.15 -15.01
C GLY A 170 20.39 -1.69 -15.26
N GLY A 171 20.06 -1.35 -16.51
CA GLY A 171 19.69 0.02 -16.89
C GLY A 171 18.38 0.47 -16.26
N LEU A 172 17.36 -0.40 -16.19
CA LEU A 172 16.11 -0.06 -15.51
C LEU A 172 16.33 0.22 -14.01
N LEU A 173 17.13 -0.61 -13.33
CA LEU A 173 17.44 -0.43 -11.92
C LEU A 173 18.26 0.86 -11.69
N PHE A 174 19.21 1.15 -12.58
CA PHE A 174 19.98 2.40 -12.55
C PHE A 174 19.09 3.64 -12.70
N VAL A 175 18.18 3.65 -13.69
CA VAL A 175 17.23 4.75 -13.90
C VAL A 175 16.27 4.90 -12.71
N LEU A 176 15.78 3.79 -12.16
CA LEU A 176 14.94 3.81 -10.95
C LEU A 176 15.67 4.49 -9.78
N LEU A 177 16.94 4.15 -9.57
CA LEU A 177 17.76 4.73 -8.51
C LEU A 177 18.00 6.23 -8.73
N LEU A 178 18.26 6.66 -9.98
CA LEU A 178 18.35 8.07 -10.33
C LEU A 178 17.05 8.82 -9.98
N ILE A 179 15.89 8.25 -10.30
CA ILE A 179 14.60 8.85 -9.94
C ILE A 179 14.46 8.97 -8.43
N VAL A 180 14.74 7.91 -7.65
CA VAL A 180 14.63 7.94 -6.19
C VAL A 180 15.51 9.04 -5.56
N VAL A 181 16.70 9.28 -6.10
CA VAL A 181 17.62 10.32 -5.60
C VAL A 181 17.20 11.72 -6.04
N TRP A 182 16.87 11.92 -7.33
CA TRP A 182 16.64 13.25 -7.90
C TRP A 182 15.19 13.75 -7.74
N PHE A 183 14.20 12.87 -7.78
CA PHE A 183 12.78 13.22 -7.64
C PHE A 183 12.46 14.05 -6.40
N PRO A 184 12.89 13.69 -5.16
CA PRO A 184 12.61 14.51 -3.98
C PRO A 184 13.28 15.89 -4.05
N LEU A 185 14.47 16.00 -4.63
CA LEU A 185 15.17 17.28 -4.80
C LEU A 185 14.41 18.21 -5.76
N LEU A 186 13.92 17.67 -6.87
CA LEU A 186 13.11 18.42 -7.84
C LEU A 186 11.79 18.89 -7.23
N LEU A 187 11.12 18.04 -6.42
CA LEU A 187 9.90 18.42 -5.73
C LEU A 187 10.12 19.58 -4.74
N ILE A 188 11.19 19.53 -3.94
CA ILE A 188 11.51 20.61 -2.99
C ILE A 188 11.77 21.91 -3.73
N SER A 189 12.54 21.87 -4.81
CA SER A 189 12.82 23.07 -5.62
C SER A 189 11.55 23.66 -6.24
N LEU A 190 10.55 22.83 -6.56
CA LEU A 190 9.28 23.30 -7.13
C LEU A 190 8.37 23.94 -6.07
N VAL A 191 8.31 23.34 -4.87
CA VAL A 191 7.51 23.87 -3.75
C VAL A 191 8.06 25.20 -3.22
N ASN A 192 9.40 25.37 -3.24
CA ASN A 192 10.05 26.56 -2.70
C ASN A 192 10.03 27.79 -3.64
N GLN A 193 9.29 27.78 -4.75
CA GLN A 193 9.22 28.91 -5.72
C GLN A 193 8.31 30.06 -5.29
N SER A 194 8.11 30.28 -3.98
CA SER A 194 7.29 31.38 -3.48
C SER A 194 8.16 32.62 -3.25
N ALA A 195 8.34 33.43 -4.30
CA ALA A 195 8.87 34.78 -4.16
C ALA A 195 7.74 35.72 -3.70
N VAL A 196 7.71 36.03 -2.40
CA VAL A 196 6.80 37.04 -1.84
C VAL A 196 7.57 38.35 -1.68
N SER A 197 7.00 39.45 -2.19
CA SER A 197 7.58 40.78 -1.99
C SER A 197 7.54 41.16 -0.51
N ASN A 198 8.69 41.47 0.09
CA ASN A 198 8.78 41.92 1.48
C ASN A 198 8.62 43.44 1.56
N LEU A 199 7.38 43.92 1.57
CA LEU A 199 7.09 45.35 1.73
C LEU A 199 7.24 45.75 3.21
N PRO A 200 7.96 46.84 3.53
CA PRO A 200 8.06 47.34 4.90
C PRO A 200 6.68 47.78 5.39
N THR A 201 6.33 47.40 6.62
CA THR A 201 5.04 47.73 7.24
C THR A 201 5.05 49.09 7.93
N SER A 202 6.18 49.46 8.51
CA SER A 202 6.42 50.75 9.16
C SER A 202 7.85 51.21 8.86
N VAL A 203 8.02 52.52 8.74
CA VAL A 203 9.32 53.17 8.61
C VAL A 203 9.41 54.23 9.69
N ASP A 204 10.39 54.08 10.57
CA ASP A 204 10.62 55.01 11.67
C ASP A 204 11.81 55.90 11.31
N ILE A 205 11.61 57.20 11.35
CA ILE A 205 12.61 58.21 11.00
C ILE A 205 12.82 59.10 12.22
N SER A 206 14.00 59.00 12.86
CA SER A 206 14.42 59.91 13.91
C SER A 206 15.57 60.81 13.43
N LEU A 207 15.57 62.07 13.84
CA LEU A 207 16.65 63.02 13.61
C LEU A 207 17.20 63.50 14.95
N GLU A 208 18.46 63.17 15.19
CA GLU A 208 19.20 63.42 16.42
C GLU A 208 20.46 64.25 16.11
N ILE A 209 20.83 65.14 17.01
CA ILE A 209 22.11 65.89 16.94
C ILE A 209 22.98 65.43 18.09
N ASN A 210 24.03 64.67 17.79
CA ASN A 210 24.89 64.00 18.77
C ASN A 210 24.07 63.07 19.69
N ASP A 211 24.42 62.97 20.98
CA ASP A 211 23.76 62.11 21.97
C ASP A 211 22.60 62.80 22.71
N TYR A 212 22.00 63.84 22.11
CA TYR A 212 20.84 64.53 22.69
C TYR A 212 19.53 63.89 22.22
N GLU A 213 18.44 64.15 22.94
CA GLU A 213 17.11 63.66 22.59
C GLU A 213 16.73 64.02 21.13
N PRO A 214 16.01 63.13 20.42
CA PRO A 214 15.64 63.34 19.03
C PRO A 214 14.81 64.59 18.88
N ILE A 215 15.26 65.47 18.00
CA ILE A 215 14.59 66.74 17.69
C ILE A 215 13.33 66.46 16.85
N PHE A 216 13.34 65.35 16.10
CA PHE A 216 12.24 64.93 15.26
C PHE A 216 12.12 63.41 15.26
N VAL A 217 10.91 62.90 15.47
CA VAL A 217 10.57 61.48 15.35
C VAL A 217 9.32 61.39 14.48
N MET A 218 9.38 60.56 13.45
CA MET A 218 8.28 60.30 12.54
C MET A 218 8.13 58.81 12.33
N ASP A 219 6.99 58.27 12.77
CA ASP A 219 6.61 56.89 12.52
C ASP A 219 5.63 56.86 11.34
N ALA A 220 6.12 56.43 10.18
CA ALA A 220 5.28 56.25 9.01
C ALA A 220 4.78 54.80 8.95
N THR A 221 3.58 54.56 9.48
CA THR A 221 2.85 53.31 9.24
C THR A 221 2.19 53.39 7.87
N THR A 222 2.73 52.65 6.90
CA THR A 222 2.29 52.78 5.50
C THR A 222 0.88 52.25 5.29
N LEU A 223 -0.07 53.15 5.01
CA LEU A 223 -1.27 52.85 4.21
C LEU A 223 -0.95 53.10 2.73
N GLN A 224 -0.46 52.07 2.04
CA GLN A 224 -0.33 51.90 0.58
C GLN A 224 -0.01 53.15 -0.29
N GLN A 225 1.21 53.19 -0.82
CA GLN A 225 1.42 53.37 -2.26
C GLN A 225 2.73 52.70 -2.68
N SER A 226 2.62 51.54 -3.35
CA SER A 226 3.75 50.97 -4.10
C SER A 226 4.14 51.92 -5.23
N ILE A 227 5.44 52.03 -5.54
CA ILE A 227 5.94 52.88 -6.63
C ILE A 227 5.17 52.57 -7.92
N SER A 228 4.54 53.59 -8.52
CA SER A 228 3.85 53.42 -9.81
C SER A 228 4.88 53.14 -10.92
N SER A 229 4.49 52.43 -11.98
CA SER A 229 5.38 52.14 -13.11
C SER A 229 5.98 53.41 -13.74
N THR A 230 5.24 54.52 -13.72
CA THR A 230 5.71 55.84 -14.18
C THR A 230 6.77 56.44 -13.25
N SER A 231 6.57 56.38 -11.93
CA SER A 231 7.55 56.88 -10.93
C SER A 231 8.82 56.04 -10.94
N TYR A 232 8.69 54.73 -11.16
CA TYR A 232 9.82 53.83 -11.32
C TYR A 232 10.64 54.16 -12.57
N GLY A 233 9.99 54.49 -13.69
CA GLY A 233 10.68 54.94 -14.91
C GLY A 233 11.46 56.24 -14.74
N HIS A 234 10.99 57.16 -13.89
CA HIS A 234 11.70 58.39 -13.54
C HIS A 234 12.91 58.18 -12.63
N LEU A 235 12.98 57.07 -11.87
CA LEU A 235 14.14 56.72 -11.03
C LEU A 235 15.25 56.00 -11.82
N LEU A 236 14.92 55.45 -12.99
CA LEU A 236 15.87 54.71 -13.83
C LEU A 236 16.59 55.60 -14.86
N ASN A 237 16.06 56.79 -15.16
CA ASN A 237 16.67 57.80 -16.04
C ASN A 237 17.38 58.87 -15.22
#